data_AF-A0A951SVB8-F1
#
_entry.id   AF-A0A951SVB8-F1
#
_cell.length_a   1.000
_cell.length_b   1.000
_cell.length_c   1.000
_cell.angle_alpha   90.00
_cell.angle_beta   90.00
_cell.angle_gamma   90.00
#
_symmetry.space_group_name_H-M   'P 1'
#
loop_
_entity.id
_entity.type
_entity.pdbx_description
1 polymer ?
#
loop_
_entity_poly.entity_id
_entity_poly.type
_entity_poly.pdbx_seq_one_letter_code
_entity_poly.pdbx_strand_id
1 'polypeptide(L)'
;MVRIQNLVIFLTMSLGLISCQSLLTQDDIQKQQTSVENGNQAALEKLYENRYQVPDQLKDDYVKAIGSAHSDTSSVMLRELFSNRRYANNRQAIIDQLAETDSETNAEFIRSKIKFEPELASNTVQNFLIKRADRPSAESLFQLIQQKYANLTEPVIQMFGEVGYTEALPLLISTADSGQNIEVAIDAISRFNTKPAGNYLLATAKSTDHPARIEAIRHLSVVEDQEESRQLLDSLLDVDDSKVILAALESLAMMGLQEESYNKVEHLYQNSSDKEVQDAALQTMATMRKIEQDQIVAELTESSQTTKRDTNITQTDNNQNKKNLIQTYKDTTKLTDIISKSNKQKSTSVEKLPIKKRSLYQLDESEAAAKRYSQQIKRSTDRLFGKEAKVFRNQVNSSLISYSKSNSENAKFIQRSYERGFGVDQANAKNLLQKGLSLSNSLHSILSAITYEYKRTDLQIYALSTFLQIKRKQAEQLLNAYRSKQL
;
A
#
# COMPACT_ATOMS: atom_id res chain seq x y z
N MET A 1 -42.67 76.02 6.39
CA MET A 1 -43.86 75.22 6.02
C MET A 1 -43.76 74.78 4.56
N VAL A 2 -42.83 73.89 4.22
CA VAL A 2 -42.68 73.34 2.84
C VAL A 2 -42.35 71.84 2.92
N ARG A 3 -43.40 71.03 2.72
CA ARG A 3 -43.43 69.68 2.13
C ARG A 3 -42.28 68.71 2.44
N ILE A 4 -42.40 68.10 3.62
CA ILE A 4 -42.19 66.65 3.77
C ILE A 4 -43.21 65.94 2.86
N GLN A 5 -42.82 65.55 1.64
CA GLN A 5 -43.74 64.84 0.74
C GLN A 5 -43.11 63.84 -0.25
N ASN A 6 -41.77 63.71 -0.28
CA ASN A 6 -41.07 62.80 -1.21
C ASN A 6 -40.51 61.51 -0.56
N LEU A 7 -40.71 61.30 0.75
CA LEU A 7 -40.13 60.14 1.47
C LEU A 7 -41.08 58.94 1.64
N VAL A 8 -42.31 59.00 1.12
CA VAL A 8 -43.34 57.96 1.35
C VAL A 8 -43.57 57.06 0.11
N ILE A 9 -43.14 57.50 -1.09
CA ILE A 9 -43.40 56.78 -2.36
C ILE A 9 -42.35 55.69 -2.66
N PHE A 10 -41.20 55.69 -1.97
CA PHE A 10 -40.18 54.62 -2.09
C PHE A 10 -40.35 53.46 -1.09
N LEU A 11 -41.37 53.50 -0.21
CA LEU A 11 -41.58 52.48 0.84
C LEU A 11 -42.79 51.56 0.58
N THR A 12 -43.37 51.60 -0.62
CA THR A 12 -44.61 50.85 -0.96
C THR A 12 -44.52 50.01 -2.23
N MET A 13 -43.30 49.67 -2.69
CA MET A 13 -43.04 48.86 -3.89
C MET A 13 -41.93 47.81 -3.69
N SER A 14 -41.84 47.23 -2.48
CA SER A 14 -40.98 46.08 -2.18
C SER A 14 -41.58 45.09 -1.16
N LEU A 15 -42.90 45.17 -0.90
CA LEU A 15 -43.64 44.10 -0.24
C LEU A 15 -44.38 43.26 -1.29
N GLY A 16 -44.12 41.95 -1.28
CA GLY A 16 -45.23 41.02 -1.44
C GLY A 16 -45.49 40.38 -2.81
N LEU A 17 -44.53 40.35 -3.75
CA LEU A 17 -44.44 39.16 -4.62
C LEU A 17 -43.73 38.03 -3.88
N ILE A 18 -44.39 37.56 -2.80
CA ILE A 18 -44.20 36.18 -2.34
C ILE A 18 -44.83 35.33 -3.42
N SER A 19 -44.05 35.02 -4.46
CA SER A 19 -44.43 33.94 -5.36
C SER A 19 -44.56 32.69 -4.51
N CYS A 20 -45.75 32.08 -4.51
CA CYS A 20 -45.94 30.73 -4.00
C CYS A 20 -45.16 29.79 -4.93
N GLN A 21 -43.85 29.72 -4.74
CA GLN A 21 -43.00 28.74 -5.39
C GLN A 21 -43.53 27.37 -4.97
N SER A 22 -43.99 26.61 -5.97
CA SER A 22 -44.52 25.26 -5.76
C SER A 22 -43.47 24.40 -5.08
N LEU A 23 -43.92 23.54 -4.16
CA LEU A 23 -43.04 22.50 -3.60
C LEU A 23 -42.49 21.63 -4.74
N LEU A 24 -41.24 21.16 -4.61
CA LEU A 24 -40.71 20.19 -5.57
C LEU A 24 -41.53 18.90 -5.52
N THR A 25 -41.83 18.36 -6.70
CA THR A 25 -42.31 16.98 -6.85
C THR A 25 -41.15 16.00 -6.94
N GLN A 26 -41.43 14.70 -6.79
CA GLN A 26 -40.44 13.65 -6.98
C GLN A 26 -39.92 13.62 -8.43
N ASP A 27 -40.81 13.84 -9.41
CA ASP A 27 -40.48 13.93 -10.84
C ASP A 27 -39.51 15.09 -11.13
N ASP A 28 -39.69 16.24 -10.46
CA ASP A 28 -38.77 17.39 -10.58
C ASP A 28 -37.36 17.01 -10.08
N ILE A 29 -37.28 16.34 -8.92
CA ILE A 29 -36.01 15.90 -8.33
C ILE A 29 -35.31 14.89 -9.26
N GLN A 30 -36.01 13.85 -9.72
CA GLN A 30 -35.45 12.83 -10.61
C GLN A 30 -34.98 13.43 -11.94
N LYS A 31 -35.77 14.34 -12.54
CA LYS A 31 -35.42 15.03 -13.78
C LYS A 31 -34.18 15.93 -13.65
N GLN A 32 -34.02 16.60 -12.51
CA GLN A 32 -32.77 17.32 -12.23
C GLN A 32 -31.62 16.34 -11.96
N GLN A 33 -31.84 15.28 -11.18
CA GLN A 33 -30.82 14.26 -10.87
C GLN A 33 -30.17 13.68 -12.13
N THR A 34 -30.95 13.23 -13.11
CA THR A 34 -30.38 12.71 -14.39
C THR A 34 -29.56 13.79 -15.11
N SER A 35 -29.93 15.07 -14.99
CA SER A 35 -29.14 16.16 -15.57
C SER A 35 -27.84 16.39 -14.81
N VAL A 36 -27.88 16.31 -13.49
CA VAL A 36 -26.73 16.47 -12.57
C VAL A 36 -25.72 15.33 -12.74
N GLU A 37 -26.17 14.08 -12.86
CA GLU A 37 -25.34 12.90 -13.14
C GLU A 37 -24.58 13.02 -14.47
N ASN A 38 -25.15 13.71 -15.46
CA ASN A 38 -24.50 14.04 -16.73
C ASN A 38 -23.57 15.28 -16.64
N GLY A 39 -23.25 15.76 -15.43
CA GLY A 39 -22.34 16.88 -15.19
C GLY A 39 -22.95 18.27 -15.43
N ASN A 40 -24.29 18.41 -15.50
CA ASN A 40 -24.93 19.71 -15.70
C ASN A 40 -24.92 20.55 -14.42
N GLN A 41 -23.88 21.37 -14.28
CA GLN A 41 -23.70 22.30 -13.16
C GLN A 41 -24.88 23.25 -12.94
N ALA A 42 -25.53 23.73 -14.00
CA ALA A 42 -26.69 24.63 -13.89
C ALA A 42 -27.95 23.90 -13.35
N ALA A 43 -28.08 22.59 -13.62
CA ALA A 43 -29.13 21.77 -13.01
C ALA A 43 -28.88 21.56 -11.51
N LEU A 44 -27.61 21.36 -11.11
CA LEU A 44 -27.20 21.23 -9.71
C LEU A 44 -27.47 22.52 -8.92
N GLU A 45 -27.08 23.67 -9.48
CA GLU A 45 -27.33 25.00 -8.88
C GLU A 45 -28.83 25.26 -8.74
N LYS A 46 -29.62 25.04 -9.79
CA LYS A 46 -31.08 25.18 -9.75
C LYS A 46 -31.73 24.23 -8.73
N LEU A 47 -31.25 23.00 -8.60
CA LEU A 47 -31.75 22.06 -7.58
C LEU A 47 -31.42 22.59 -6.17
N TYR A 48 -30.23 23.17 -5.97
CA TYR A 48 -29.80 23.73 -4.69
C TYR A 48 -30.53 25.03 -4.29
N GLU A 49 -30.84 25.89 -5.24
CA GLU A 49 -31.65 27.10 -5.01
C GLU A 49 -33.01 26.75 -4.36
N ASN A 50 -33.62 25.66 -4.81
CA ASN A 50 -34.95 25.22 -4.37
C ASN A 50 -34.96 24.39 -3.07
N ARG A 51 -33.83 24.29 -2.33
CA ARG A 51 -33.71 23.55 -1.04
C ARG A 51 -34.76 23.89 0.03
N TYR A 52 -35.39 25.07 -0.05
CA TYR A 52 -36.45 25.48 0.89
C TYR A 52 -37.86 25.00 0.50
N GLN A 53 -38.04 24.51 -0.72
CA GLN A 53 -39.30 24.02 -1.30
C GLN A 53 -39.40 22.47 -1.26
N VAL A 54 -38.39 21.77 -0.75
CA VAL A 54 -38.37 20.30 -0.66
C VAL A 54 -39.29 19.84 0.47
N PRO A 55 -40.33 19.01 0.20
CA PRO A 55 -41.14 18.38 1.23
C PRO A 55 -40.31 17.43 2.10
N ASP A 56 -40.64 17.32 3.40
CA ASP A 56 -39.86 16.52 4.36
C ASP A 56 -39.65 15.06 3.91
N GLN A 57 -40.69 14.45 3.34
CA GLN A 57 -40.67 13.08 2.79
C GLN A 57 -39.80 12.87 1.55
N LEU A 58 -39.34 13.94 0.88
CA LEU A 58 -38.50 13.88 -0.32
C LEU A 58 -37.06 14.34 -0.06
N LYS A 59 -36.68 14.63 1.19
CA LYS A 59 -35.35 15.20 1.50
C LYS A 59 -34.20 14.24 1.27
N ASP A 60 -34.37 12.94 1.49
CA ASP A 60 -33.29 11.97 1.23
C ASP A 60 -33.07 11.77 -0.28
N ASP A 61 -34.15 11.65 -1.07
CA ASP A 61 -34.09 11.66 -2.55
C ASP A 61 -33.43 12.95 -3.07
N TYR A 62 -33.80 14.11 -2.49
CA TYR A 62 -33.20 15.39 -2.83
C TYR A 62 -31.70 15.46 -2.48
N VAL A 63 -31.30 14.99 -1.30
CA VAL A 63 -29.90 14.93 -0.87
C VAL A 63 -29.08 14.04 -1.81
N LYS A 64 -29.63 12.89 -2.19
CA LYS A 64 -29.03 11.99 -3.20
C LYS A 64 -28.90 12.66 -4.57
N ALA A 65 -29.92 13.42 -5.00
CA ALA A 65 -29.88 14.15 -6.26
C ALA A 65 -28.89 15.33 -6.29
N ILE A 66 -28.53 15.90 -5.13
CA ILE A 66 -27.40 16.83 -5.00
C ILE A 66 -26.07 16.05 -5.04
N GLY A 67 -25.99 14.92 -4.33
CA GLY A 67 -24.78 14.11 -4.19
C GLY A 67 -24.30 13.43 -5.48
N SER A 68 -25.22 13.04 -6.37
CA SER A 68 -24.93 12.35 -7.63
C SER A 68 -24.06 13.11 -8.64
N ALA A 69 -23.78 14.40 -8.37
CA ALA A 69 -22.81 15.17 -9.15
C ALA A 69 -21.34 14.76 -8.90
N HIS A 70 -21.06 14.10 -7.77
CA HIS A 70 -19.72 13.70 -7.32
C HIS A 70 -18.64 14.79 -7.47
N SER A 71 -18.99 16.04 -7.14
CA SER A 71 -18.16 17.22 -7.39
C SER A 71 -17.84 18.00 -6.11
N ASP A 72 -16.82 18.87 -6.17
CA ASP A 72 -16.52 19.79 -5.07
C ASP A 72 -17.71 20.72 -4.77
N THR A 73 -18.44 21.17 -5.80
CA THR A 73 -19.63 22.01 -5.65
C THR A 73 -20.76 21.28 -4.92
N SER A 74 -21.09 20.04 -5.30
CA SER A 74 -22.09 19.26 -4.57
C SER A 74 -21.64 18.97 -3.14
N SER A 75 -20.34 18.73 -2.92
CA SER A 75 -19.78 18.53 -1.59
C SER A 75 -19.90 19.79 -0.69
N VAL A 76 -19.74 21.00 -1.25
CA VAL A 76 -20.03 22.25 -0.52
C VAL A 76 -21.52 22.35 -0.19
N MET A 77 -22.41 22.13 -1.17
CA MET A 77 -23.86 22.17 -0.98
C MET A 77 -24.32 21.18 0.10
N LEU A 78 -23.81 19.94 0.09
CA LEU A 78 -24.11 18.92 1.10
C LEU A 78 -23.67 19.35 2.51
N ARG A 79 -22.49 19.97 2.67
CA ARG A 79 -22.04 20.52 3.98
C ARG A 79 -22.92 21.68 4.47
N GLU A 80 -23.41 22.51 3.56
CA GLU A 80 -24.39 23.56 3.90
C GLU A 80 -25.74 22.96 4.32
N LEU A 81 -26.23 21.92 3.62
CA LEU A 81 -27.43 21.18 4.02
C LEU A 81 -27.26 20.52 5.40
N PHE A 82 -26.11 19.91 5.70
CA PHE A 82 -25.83 19.30 7.02
C PHE A 82 -25.98 20.32 8.17
N SER A 83 -25.60 21.57 7.89
CA SER A 83 -25.64 22.68 8.86
C SER A 83 -27.04 23.32 8.96
N ASN A 84 -27.95 23.01 8.05
CA ASN A 84 -29.29 23.58 7.99
C ASN A 84 -30.26 22.80 8.89
N ARG A 85 -30.89 23.50 9.85
CA ARG A 85 -31.86 22.90 10.79
C ARG A 85 -33.03 22.18 10.11
N ARG A 86 -33.41 22.57 8.88
CA ARG A 86 -34.47 21.87 8.12
C ARG A 86 -34.08 20.47 7.67
N TYR A 87 -32.79 20.13 7.64
CA TYR A 87 -32.25 18.84 7.21
C TYR A 87 -31.63 18.04 8.38
N ALA A 88 -31.93 18.40 9.64
CA ALA A 88 -31.40 17.73 10.83
C ALA A 88 -31.68 16.21 10.84
N ASN A 89 -32.85 15.80 10.36
CA ASN A 89 -33.25 14.38 10.27
C ASN A 89 -32.61 13.64 9.09
N ASN A 90 -31.96 14.35 8.16
CA ASN A 90 -31.38 13.81 6.92
C ASN A 90 -29.84 13.77 6.98
N ARG A 91 -29.24 14.00 8.16
CA ARG A 91 -27.79 14.04 8.37
C ARG A 91 -27.06 12.78 7.91
N GLN A 92 -27.67 11.60 8.11
CA GLN A 92 -27.10 10.34 7.64
C GLN A 92 -26.98 10.32 6.12
N ALA A 93 -28.07 10.57 5.39
CA ALA A 93 -28.06 10.62 3.93
C ALA A 93 -27.04 11.64 3.39
N ILE A 94 -26.90 12.80 4.05
CA ILE A 94 -25.93 13.83 3.67
C ILE A 94 -24.48 13.34 3.86
N ILE A 95 -24.20 12.67 4.97
CA ILE A 95 -22.87 12.11 5.27
C ILE A 95 -22.54 10.95 4.32
N ASP A 96 -23.50 10.08 4.01
CA ASP A 96 -23.33 8.99 3.05
C ASP A 96 -23.00 9.54 1.65
N GLN A 97 -23.72 10.56 1.18
CA GLN A 97 -23.43 11.20 -0.11
C GLN A 97 -22.07 11.92 -0.14
N LEU A 98 -21.62 12.48 0.98
CA LEU A 98 -20.26 13.04 1.09
C LEU A 98 -19.18 11.95 1.02
N ALA A 99 -19.46 10.76 1.54
CA ALA A 99 -18.54 9.61 1.55
C ALA A 99 -18.39 8.95 0.16
N GLU A 100 -19.35 9.10 -0.75
CA GLU A 100 -19.22 8.66 -2.15
C GLU A 100 -18.17 9.46 -2.95
N THR A 101 -17.73 10.62 -2.46
CA THR A 101 -16.76 11.50 -3.14
C THR A 101 -15.43 11.54 -2.38
N ASP A 102 -14.39 10.92 -2.93
CA ASP A 102 -13.05 10.87 -2.32
C ASP A 102 -12.32 12.21 -2.41
N SER A 103 -12.51 13.03 -1.38
CA SER A 103 -11.90 14.35 -1.20
C SER A 103 -11.46 14.52 0.24
N GLU A 104 -10.28 15.09 0.47
CA GLU A 104 -9.76 15.33 1.84
C GLU A 104 -10.71 16.21 2.66
N THR A 105 -11.31 17.22 2.02
CA THR A 105 -12.30 18.11 2.68
C THR A 105 -13.55 17.35 3.12
N ASN A 106 -13.96 16.31 2.37
CA ASN A 106 -15.06 15.43 2.77
C ASN A 106 -14.60 14.51 3.91
N ALA A 107 -13.40 13.95 3.82
CA ALA A 107 -12.84 13.08 4.84
C ALA A 107 -12.67 13.79 6.20
N GLU A 108 -12.09 14.99 6.22
CA GLU A 108 -12.00 15.84 7.42
C GLU A 108 -13.37 16.19 7.99
N PHE A 109 -14.32 16.57 7.13
CA PHE A 109 -15.68 16.88 7.58
C PHE A 109 -16.37 15.66 8.20
N ILE A 110 -16.38 14.52 7.51
CA ILE A 110 -17.00 13.27 7.97
C ILE A 110 -16.36 12.82 9.28
N ARG A 111 -15.03 12.75 9.37
CA ARG A 111 -14.30 12.41 10.61
C ARG A 111 -14.64 13.38 11.75
N SER A 112 -14.80 14.67 11.46
CA SER A 112 -15.25 15.65 12.47
C SER A 112 -16.67 15.40 12.97
N LYS A 113 -17.59 14.91 12.12
CA LYS A 113 -19.00 14.68 12.50
C LYS A 113 -19.17 13.38 13.27
N ILE A 114 -18.63 12.27 12.78
CA ILE A 114 -18.71 10.96 13.47
C ILE A 114 -17.99 10.97 14.83
N LYS A 115 -17.08 11.93 15.08
CA LYS A 115 -16.48 12.13 16.40
C LYS A 115 -17.44 12.71 17.45
N PHE A 116 -18.48 13.46 17.03
CA PHE A 116 -19.50 14.04 17.92
C PHE A 116 -20.85 13.30 17.85
N GLU A 117 -21.15 12.70 16.71
CA GLU A 117 -22.39 11.95 16.41
C GLU A 117 -21.97 10.58 15.83
N PRO A 118 -21.45 9.63 16.63
CA PRO A 118 -20.90 8.35 16.16
C PRO A 118 -21.89 7.46 15.42
N GLU A 119 -23.19 7.63 15.67
CA GLU A 119 -24.28 6.99 14.94
C GLU A 119 -24.29 7.30 13.43
N LEU A 120 -23.63 8.39 13.01
CA LEU A 120 -23.47 8.74 11.59
C LEU A 120 -22.48 7.84 10.83
N ALA A 121 -21.72 6.99 11.54
CA ALA A 121 -20.74 6.08 10.96
C ALA A 121 -21.38 4.83 10.33
N SER A 122 -22.22 5.04 9.31
CA SER A 122 -22.82 3.98 8.49
C SER A 122 -21.79 3.05 7.86
N ASN A 123 -22.25 1.92 7.31
CA ASN A 123 -21.40 1.04 6.49
C ASN A 123 -20.76 1.80 5.31
N THR A 124 -21.44 2.79 4.72
CA THR A 124 -20.88 3.63 3.64
C THR A 124 -19.71 4.46 4.15
N VAL A 125 -19.86 5.11 5.31
CA VAL A 125 -18.78 5.87 5.95
C VAL A 125 -17.62 4.96 6.36
N GLN A 126 -17.90 3.80 6.95
CA GLN A 126 -16.86 2.84 7.34
C GLN A 126 -16.08 2.35 6.11
N ASN A 127 -16.77 1.97 5.03
CA ASN A 127 -16.14 1.56 3.76
C ASN A 127 -15.31 2.70 3.13
N PHE A 128 -15.77 3.94 3.19
CA PHE A 128 -15.00 5.11 2.76
C PHE A 128 -13.70 5.28 3.57
N LEU A 129 -13.78 5.20 4.90
CA LEU A 129 -12.59 5.28 5.77
C LEU A 129 -11.59 4.13 5.53
N ILE A 130 -12.09 2.90 5.34
CA ILE A 130 -11.28 1.71 4.99
C ILE A 130 -10.58 1.93 3.64
N LYS A 131 -11.34 2.30 2.59
CA LYS A 131 -10.83 2.52 1.23
C LYS A 131 -9.73 3.59 1.16
N ARG A 132 -9.80 4.59 2.03
CA ARG A 132 -8.79 5.66 2.11
C ARG A 132 -7.47 5.22 2.73
N ALA A 133 -7.49 4.23 3.64
CA ALA A 133 -6.32 3.65 4.30
C ALA A 133 -5.29 4.72 4.75
N ASP A 134 -5.77 5.78 5.42
CA ASP A 134 -4.94 6.85 6.00
C ASP A 134 -4.98 6.82 7.53
N ARG A 135 -3.94 7.38 8.19
CA ARG A 135 -3.84 7.36 9.68
C ARG A 135 -5.05 8.02 10.37
N PRO A 136 -5.58 9.17 9.93
CA PRO A 136 -6.80 9.75 10.52
C PRO A 136 -8.04 8.86 10.39
N SER A 137 -8.17 8.10 9.30
CA SER A 137 -9.29 7.17 9.07
C SER A 137 -9.16 5.92 9.94
N ALA A 138 -7.94 5.40 10.09
CA ALA A 138 -7.64 4.35 11.06
C ALA A 138 -7.94 4.78 12.50
N GLU A 139 -7.50 5.97 12.93
CA GLU A 139 -7.83 6.52 14.26
C GLU A 139 -9.35 6.62 14.47
N SER A 140 -10.08 7.11 13.46
CA SER A 140 -11.54 7.26 13.54
C SER A 140 -12.25 5.92 13.66
N LEU A 141 -11.89 4.92 12.85
CA LEU A 141 -12.45 3.57 12.91
C LEU A 141 -12.11 2.88 14.24
N PHE A 142 -10.89 3.04 14.75
CA PHE A 142 -10.49 2.49 16.05
C PHE A 142 -11.34 3.04 17.20
N GLN A 143 -11.57 4.37 17.22
CA GLN A 143 -12.46 5.00 18.21
C GLN A 143 -13.91 4.48 18.10
N LEU A 144 -14.43 4.33 16.89
CA LEU A 144 -15.78 3.79 16.66
C LEU A 144 -15.92 2.33 17.12
N ILE A 145 -14.89 1.49 16.93
CA ILE A 145 -14.88 0.09 17.40
C ILE A 145 -14.83 0.04 18.92
N GLN A 146 -13.98 0.84 19.56
CA GLN A 146 -13.93 0.94 21.03
C GLN A 146 -15.27 1.37 21.64
N GLN A 147 -16.01 2.23 20.93
CA GLN A 147 -17.33 2.71 21.32
C GLN A 147 -18.49 1.80 20.85
N LYS A 148 -18.21 0.70 20.13
CA LYS A 148 -19.19 -0.26 19.57
C LYS A 148 -20.13 0.30 18.50
N TYR A 149 -19.74 1.37 17.81
CA TYR A 149 -20.44 1.89 16.62
C TYR A 149 -19.93 1.26 15.31
N ALA A 150 -18.76 0.61 15.33
CA ALA A 150 -18.20 -0.15 14.22
C ALA A 150 -17.74 -1.54 14.66
N ASN A 151 -17.69 -2.48 13.72
CA ASN A 151 -17.22 -3.84 13.95
C ASN A 151 -15.78 -4.01 13.45
N LEU A 152 -14.99 -4.84 14.12
CA LEU A 152 -13.65 -5.22 13.66
C LEU A 152 -13.76 -6.31 12.57
N THR A 153 -13.95 -5.88 11.32
CA THR A 153 -14.02 -6.75 10.14
C THR A 153 -12.64 -6.99 9.53
N GLU A 154 -12.47 -8.02 8.71
CA GLU A 154 -11.20 -8.30 8.02
C GLU A 154 -10.62 -7.09 7.26
N PRO A 155 -11.39 -6.29 6.49
CA PRO A 155 -10.84 -5.10 5.84
C PRO A 155 -10.33 -4.03 6.81
N VAL A 156 -10.93 -3.92 8.01
CA VAL A 156 -10.45 -3.00 9.06
C VAL A 156 -9.15 -3.51 9.69
N ILE A 157 -9.05 -4.82 9.93
CA ILE A 157 -7.80 -5.47 10.40
C ILE A 157 -6.67 -5.23 9.39
N GLN A 158 -6.92 -5.50 8.10
CA GLN A 158 -5.96 -5.26 7.01
C GLN A 158 -5.54 -3.79 6.96
N MET A 159 -6.51 -2.87 6.94
CA MET A 159 -6.24 -1.43 6.93
C MET A 159 -5.40 -0.98 8.14
N PHE A 160 -5.65 -1.49 9.35
CA PHE A 160 -4.77 -1.18 10.49
C PHE A 160 -3.34 -1.61 10.22
N GLY A 161 -3.13 -2.85 9.74
CA GLY A 161 -1.85 -3.41 9.32
C GLY A 161 -1.12 -2.57 8.28
N GLU A 162 -1.79 -2.24 7.18
CA GLU A 162 -1.23 -1.44 6.06
C GLU A 162 -0.85 -0.01 6.47
N VAL A 163 -1.66 0.63 7.32
CA VAL A 163 -1.41 1.97 7.86
C VAL A 163 -0.31 1.97 8.92
N GLY A 164 -0.02 0.83 9.54
CA GLY A 164 0.86 0.74 10.72
C GLY A 164 0.26 1.47 11.93
N TYR A 165 -1.06 1.36 12.14
CA TYR A 165 -1.76 2.02 13.25
C TYR A 165 -1.52 1.27 14.57
N THR A 166 -0.35 1.52 15.16
CA THR A 166 0.19 0.84 16.35
C THR A 166 -0.75 0.78 17.55
N GLU A 167 -1.62 1.76 17.70
CA GLU A 167 -2.60 1.86 18.79
C GLU A 167 -3.65 0.74 18.72
N ALA A 168 -3.89 0.13 17.54
CA ALA A 168 -4.73 -1.04 17.38
C ALA A 168 -4.05 -2.38 17.74
N LEU A 169 -2.74 -2.42 18.03
CA LEU A 169 -2.03 -3.68 18.30
C LEU A 169 -2.69 -4.56 19.39
N PRO A 170 -3.14 -4.03 20.55
CA PRO A 170 -3.78 -4.87 21.57
C PRO A 170 -5.11 -5.49 21.10
N LEU A 171 -5.83 -4.79 20.22
CA LEU A 171 -7.09 -5.25 19.63
C LEU A 171 -6.83 -6.37 18.60
N LEU A 172 -5.78 -6.23 17.77
CA LEU A 172 -5.37 -7.27 16.83
C LEU A 172 -4.87 -8.54 17.55
N ILE A 173 -4.07 -8.37 18.60
CA ILE A 173 -3.61 -9.47 19.48
C ILE A 173 -4.82 -10.20 20.07
N SER A 174 -5.74 -9.48 20.71
CA SER A 174 -6.96 -10.09 21.28
C SER A 174 -7.82 -10.81 20.23
N THR A 175 -7.74 -10.41 18.96
CA THR A 175 -8.46 -11.06 17.86
C THR A 175 -7.81 -12.40 17.52
N ALA A 176 -6.50 -12.40 17.29
CA ALA A 176 -5.72 -13.62 17.03
C ALA A 176 -5.76 -14.62 18.20
N ASP A 177 -5.64 -14.15 19.44
CA ASP A 177 -5.70 -14.97 20.67
C ASP A 177 -7.08 -15.63 20.85
N SER A 178 -8.15 -14.96 20.39
CA SER A 178 -9.52 -15.52 20.43
C SER A 178 -9.80 -16.56 19.34
N GLY A 179 -8.85 -16.79 18.42
CA GLY A 179 -9.02 -17.67 17.27
C GLY A 179 -9.88 -17.08 16.14
N GLN A 180 -10.25 -15.80 16.21
CA GLN A 180 -10.99 -15.11 15.15
C GLN A 180 -10.02 -14.49 14.13
N ASN A 181 -10.33 -14.61 12.84
CA ASN A 181 -9.60 -13.97 11.73
C ASN A 181 -8.06 -14.13 11.81
N ILE A 182 -7.58 -15.29 12.28
CA ILE A 182 -6.19 -15.53 12.71
C ILE A 182 -5.16 -15.06 11.67
N GLU A 183 -5.28 -15.56 10.43
CA GLU A 183 -4.39 -15.23 9.29
C GLU A 183 -4.32 -13.72 9.08
N VAL A 184 -5.47 -13.05 9.01
CA VAL A 184 -5.59 -11.61 8.74
C VAL A 184 -5.06 -10.77 9.91
N ALA A 185 -5.31 -11.20 11.15
CA ALA A 185 -4.81 -10.53 12.35
C ALA A 185 -3.29 -10.66 12.47
N ILE A 186 -2.72 -11.84 12.20
CA ILE A 186 -1.28 -12.07 12.27
C ILE A 186 -0.53 -11.35 11.13
N ASP A 187 -1.04 -11.38 9.89
CA ASP A 187 -0.48 -10.58 8.79
C ASP A 187 -0.46 -9.09 9.16
N ALA A 188 -1.57 -8.55 9.68
CA ALA A 188 -1.66 -7.16 10.11
C ALA A 188 -0.68 -6.81 11.26
N ILE A 189 -0.52 -7.70 12.26
CA ILE A 189 0.45 -7.52 13.35
C ILE A 189 1.89 -7.51 12.79
N SER A 190 2.20 -8.40 11.84
CA SER A 190 3.54 -8.52 11.26
C SER A 190 4.00 -7.23 10.56
N ARG A 191 3.06 -6.50 9.94
CA ARG A 191 3.31 -5.24 9.22
C ARG A 191 3.73 -4.08 10.13
N PHE A 192 3.46 -4.14 11.44
CA PHE A 192 3.75 -3.03 12.34
C PHE A 192 5.25 -2.78 12.52
N ASN A 193 6.11 -3.78 12.31
CA ASN A 193 7.58 -3.66 12.46
C ASN A 193 7.98 -2.92 13.76
N THR A 194 7.35 -3.32 14.88
CA THR A 194 7.66 -2.81 16.22
C THR A 194 8.03 -3.95 17.15
N LYS A 195 8.91 -3.67 18.11
CA LYS A 195 9.34 -4.67 19.11
C LYS A 195 8.17 -5.36 19.85
N PRO A 196 7.08 -4.68 20.26
CA PRO A 196 5.92 -5.36 20.85
C PRO A 196 5.25 -6.37 19.91
N ALA A 197 5.07 -6.03 18.62
CA ALA A 197 4.51 -6.94 17.63
C ALA A 197 5.45 -8.15 17.37
N GLY A 198 6.75 -7.89 17.22
CA GLY A 198 7.75 -8.95 17.06
C GLY A 198 7.82 -9.90 18.27
N ASN A 199 7.83 -9.36 19.48
CA ASN A 199 7.78 -10.14 20.72
C ASN A 199 6.52 -11.03 20.78
N TYR A 200 5.36 -10.50 20.38
CA TYR A 200 4.12 -11.27 20.36
C TYR A 200 4.17 -12.43 19.35
N LEU A 201 4.59 -12.18 18.11
CA LEU A 201 4.73 -13.23 17.09
C LEU A 201 5.70 -14.33 17.54
N LEU A 202 6.83 -13.94 18.11
CA LEU A 202 7.84 -14.85 18.61
C LEU A 202 7.34 -15.70 19.79
N ALA A 203 6.64 -15.10 20.77
CA ALA A 203 6.02 -15.82 21.87
C ALA A 203 4.91 -16.77 21.40
N THR A 204 4.11 -16.32 20.41
CA THR A 204 3.04 -17.10 19.80
C THR A 204 3.57 -18.32 19.05
N ALA A 205 4.64 -18.18 18.28
CA ALA A 205 5.28 -19.28 17.56
C ALA A 205 5.91 -20.33 18.49
N LYS A 206 6.44 -19.90 19.65
CA LYS A 206 6.98 -20.78 20.71
C LYS A 206 5.90 -21.56 21.48
N SER A 207 4.68 -21.04 21.55
CA SER A 207 3.58 -21.65 22.30
C SER A 207 2.94 -22.78 21.48
N THR A 208 3.09 -24.03 21.93
CA THR A 208 2.65 -25.24 21.20
C THR A 208 1.15 -25.25 20.89
N ASP A 209 0.36 -24.71 21.81
CA ASP A 209 -1.10 -24.86 21.84
C ASP A 209 -1.83 -23.57 21.41
N HIS A 210 -1.09 -22.54 20.97
CA HIS A 210 -1.70 -21.26 20.60
C HIS A 210 -2.48 -21.36 19.28
N PRO A 211 -3.73 -20.87 19.19
CA PRO A 211 -4.53 -20.96 17.96
C PRO A 211 -3.81 -20.30 16.76
N ALA A 212 -3.08 -19.21 17.02
CA ALA A 212 -2.33 -18.47 16.02
C ALA A 212 -0.88 -18.97 15.77
N ARG A 213 -0.46 -20.11 16.36
CA ARG A 213 0.94 -20.58 16.30
C ARG A 213 1.49 -20.72 14.87
N ILE A 214 0.75 -21.43 14.00
CA ILE A 214 1.19 -21.71 12.62
C ILE A 214 1.37 -20.41 11.83
N GLU A 215 0.41 -19.49 11.92
CA GLU A 215 0.50 -18.19 11.25
C GLU A 215 1.63 -17.31 11.83
N ALA A 216 1.87 -17.35 13.14
CA ALA A 216 2.98 -16.61 13.72
C ALA A 216 4.35 -17.15 13.23
N ILE A 217 4.50 -18.47 13.06
CA ILE A 217 5.71 -19.09 12.50
C ILE A 217 5.99 -18.57 11.08
N ARG A 218 4.96 -18.56 10.21
CA ARG A 218 5.04 -18.01 8.83
C ARG A 218 5.59 -16.59 8.78
N HIS A 219 5.22 -15.77 9.77
CA HIS A 219 5.57 -14.35 9.84
C HIS A 219 6.85 -14.03 10.65
N LEU A 220 7.56 -15.04 11.19
CA LEU A 220 8.86 -14.82 11.86
C LEU A 220 9.93 -14.20 10.95
N SER A 221 9.79 -14.37 9.63
CA SER A 221 10.68 -13.83 8.61
C SER A 221 10.71 -12.29 8.55
N VAL A 222 9.69 -11.60 9.07
CA VAL A 222 9.62 -10.12 9.11
C VAL A 222 9.81 -9.52 10.52
N VAL A 223 10.05 -10.35 11.53
CA VAL A 223 10.32 -9.91 12.92
C VAL A 223 11.71 -9.24 13.01
N GLU A 224 11.85 -8.20 13.85
CA GLU A 224 13.10 -7.43 14.00
C GLU A 224 14.28 -8.30 14.47
N ASP A 225 14.07 -9.19 15.45
CA ASP A 225 15.08 -10.14 15.92
C ASP A 225 15.16 -11.38 15.01
N GLN A 226 15.77 -11.18 13.85
CA GLN A 226 16.00 -12.21 12.83
C GLN A 226 16.89 -13.37 13.32
N GLU A 227 17.70 -13.16 14.36
CA GLU A 227 18.58 -14.21 14.89
C GLU A 227 17.76 -15.14 15.79
N GLU A 228 17.00 -14.60 16.75
CA GLU A 228 16.11 -15.40 17.59
C GLU A 228 14.99 -16.07 16.78
N SER A 229 14.42 -15.36 15.79
CA SER A 229 13.47 -15.96 14.83
C SER A 229 14.08 -17.16 14.09
N ARG A 230 15.32 -17.04 13.59
CA ARG A 230 15.97 -18.13 12.84
C ARG A 230 16.29 -19.33 13.74
N GLN A 231 16.81 -19.10 14.95
CA GLN A 231 17.08 -20.16 15.91
C GLN A 231 15.80 -20.93 16.29
N LEU A 232 14.67 -20.22 16.45
CA LEU A 232 13.37 -20.85 16.65
C LEU A 232 12.95 -21.67 15.43
N LEU A 233 12.93 -21.08 14.24
CA LEU A 233 12.54 -21.75 13.00
C LEU A 233 13.36 -23.01 12.73
N ASP A 234 14.67 -22.94 12.91
CA ASP A 234 15.58 -24.07 12.85
C ASP A 234 15.17 -25.22 13.78
N SER A 235 14.84 -24.90 15.05
CA SER A 235 14.39 -25.92 16.02
C SER A 235 13.00 -26.50 15.72
N LEU A 236 12.19 -25.78 14.94
CA LEU A 236 10.87 -26.24 14.48
C LEU A 236 10.96 -27.17 13.26
N LEU A 237 12.15 -27.42 12.70
CA LEU A 237 12.38 -28.46 11.68
C LEU A 237 12.53 -29.86 12.30
N ASP A 238 12.85 -29.95 13.59
CA ASP A 238 13.11 -31.20 14.32
C ASP A 238 11.85 -31.79 15.01
N VAL A 239 10.66 -31.22 14.78
CA VAL A 239 9.41 -31.61 15.47
C VAL A 239 8.54 -32.56 14.64
N ASP A 240 7.77 -33.43 15.30
CA ASP A 240 6.85 -34.38 14.66
C ASP A 240 5.48 -33.74 14.34
N ASP A 241 5.48 -32.63 13.61
CA ASP A 241 4.27 -31.97 13.08
C ASP A 241 4.58 -31.32 11.72
N SER A 242 4.14 -31.96 10.63
CA SER A 242 4.36 -31.48 9.27
C SER A 242 3.84 -30.05 9.06
N LYS A 243 2.76 -29.62 9.72
CA LYS A 243 2.23 -28.24 9.54
C LYS A 243 3.18 -27.19 10.12
N VAL A 244 3.81 -27.52 11.24
CA VAL A 244 4.83 -26.67 11.89
C VAL A 244 6.09 -26.62 11.03
N ILE A 245 6.54 -27.78 10.53
CA ILE A 245 7.70 -27.87 9.64
C ILE A 245 7.46 -27.04 8.36
N LEU A 246 6.31 -27.19 7.71
CA LEU A 246 5.97 -26.46 6.48
C LEU A 246 5.96 -24.94 6.70
N ALA A 247 5.33 -24.47 7.78
CA ALA A 247 5.35 -23.05 8.14
C ALA A 247 6.77 -22.53 8.46
N ALA A 248 7.61 -23.36 9.09
CA ALA A 248 8.99 -23.00 9.39
C ALA A 248 9.84 -22.90 8.10
N LEU A 249 9.66 -23.85 7.17
CA LEU A 249 10.30 -23.86 5.85
C LEU A 249 9.90 -22.63 5.01
N GLU A 250 8.60 -22.30 4.93
CA GLU A 250 8.10 -21.09 4.27
C GLU A 250 8.79 -19.81 4.80
N SER A 251 8.87 -19.67 6.12
CA SER A 251 9.47 -18.51 6.77
C SER A 251 10.99 -18.45 6.59
N LEU A 252 11.69 -19.58 6.69
CA LEU A 252 13.13 -19.70 6.41
C LEU A 252 13.48 -19.35 4.95
N ALA A 253 12.63 -19.76 4.00
CA ALA A 253 12.77 -19.39 2.59
C ALA A 253 12.72 -17.86 2.39
N MET A 254 11.80 -17.18 3.06
CA MET A 254 11.66 -15.72 3.03
C MET A 254 12.85 -14.98 3.68
N MET A 255 13.44 -15.53 4.75
CA MET A 255 14.65 -14.96 5.37
C MET A 255 15.91 -15.10 4.51
N GLY A 256 15.90 -16.03 3.53
CA GLY A 256 17.02 -16.28 2.62
C GLY A 256 18.19 -17.07 3.23
N LEU A 257 19.21 -17.28 2.40
CA LEU A 257 20.35 -18.16 2.71
C LEU A 257 21.13 -17.74 3.97
N GLN A 258 21.23 -18.69 4.89
CA GLN A 258 22.20 -18.77 5.98
C GLN A 258 22.58 -20.26 6.07
N GLU A 259 23.89 -20.54 6.13
CA GLU A 259 24.42 -21.90 5.88
C GLU A 259 23.90 -22.95 6.89
N GLU A 260 23.72 -22.57 8.15
CA GLU A 260 23.29 -23.50 9.21
C GLU A 260 21.84 -23.94 9.01
N SER A 261 20.93 -23.01 8.75
CA SER A 261 19.55 -23.32 8.35
C SER A 261 19.52 -24.11 7.03
N TYR A 262 20.33 -23.75 6.04
CA TYR A 262 20.36 -24.47 4.76
C TYR A 262 20.74 -25.94 4.96
N ASN A 263 21.79 -26.21 5.73
CA ASN A 263 22.22 -27.58 6.06
C ASN A 263 21.14 -28.37 6.81
N LYS A 264 20.35 -27.71 7.68
CA LYS A 264 19.19 -28.35 8.35
C LYS A 264 18.06 -28.67 7.38
N VAL A 265 17.75 -27.76 6.45
CA VAL A 265 16.74 -28.01 5.40
C VAL A 265 17.20 -29.13 4.46
N GLU A 266 18.49 -29.20 4.12
CA GLU A 266 19.07 -30.30 3.34
C GLU A 266 18.98 -31.63 4.09
N HIS A 267 19.35 -31.65 5.38
CA HIS A 267 19.23 -32.84 6.23
C HIS A 267 17.76 -33.31 6.35
N LEU A 268 16.82 -32.38 6.50
CA LEU A 268 15.38 -32.67 6.51
C LEU A 268 14.90 -33.25 5.18
N TYR A 269 15.35 -32.70 4.04
CA TYR A 269 15.05 -33.24 2.71
C TYR A 269 15.56 -34.68 2.54
N GLN A 270 16.78 -34.97 3.03
CA GLN A 270 17.40 -36.29 2.91
C GLN A 270 16.75 -37.36 3.82
N ASN A 271 16.23 -36.97 4.99
CA ASN A 271 15.77 -37.90 6.02
C ASN A 271 14.25 -37.94 6.23
N SER A 272 13.49 -36.95 5.75
CA SER A 272 12.03 -36.97 5.83
C SER A 272 11.43 -38.12 5.03
N SER A 273 10.45 -38.82 5.61
CA SER A 273 9.57 -39.76 4.89
C SER A 273 8.29 -39.11 4.37
N ASP A 274 7.95 -37.91 4.88
CA ASP A 274 6.82 -37.11 4.42
C ASP A 274 7.21 -36.40 3.11
N LYS A 275 6.45 -36.69 2.05
CA LYS A 275 6.72 -36.16 0.70
C LYS A 275 6.41 -34.67 0.58
N GLU A 276 5.41 -34.16 1.30
CA GLU A 276 5.06 -32.74 1.31
C GLU A 276 6.19 -31.93 1.96
N VAL A 277 6.72 -32.43 3.08
CA VAL A 277 7.89 -31.87 3.76
C VAL A 277 9.16 -31.93 2.88
N GLN A 278 9.41 -33.05 2.17
CA GLN A 278 10.53 -33.13 1.22
C GLN A 278 10.42 -32.07 0.11
N ASP A 279 9.25 -31.95 -0.54
CA ASP A 279 9.07 -31.04 -1.67
C ASP A 279 9.13 -29.57 -1.21
N ALA A 280 8.62 -29.26 -0.01
CA ALA A 280 8.78 -27.95 0.62
C ALA A 280 10.23 -27.64 1.02
N ALA A 281 10.99 -28.62 1.51
CA ALA A 281 12.41 -28.46 1.84
C ALA A 281 13.23 -28.19 0.57
N LEU A 282 12.94 -28.90 -0.53
CA LEU A 282 13.55 -28.65 -1.84
C LEU A 282 13.25 -27.25 -2.36
N GLN A 283 11.98 -26.81 -2.30
CA GLN A 283 11.59 -25.45 -2.66
C GLN A 283 12.25 -24.40 -1.76
N THR A 284 12.46 -24.70 -0.48
CA THR A 284 13.11 -23.81 0.49
C THR A 284 14.59 -23.63 0.15
N MET A 285 15.33 -24.71 -0.11
CA MET A 285 16.73 -24.66 -0.56
C MET A 285 16.87 -23.85 -1.86
N ALA A 286 16.01 -24.12 -2.84
CA ALA A 286 15.95 -23.40 -4.12
C ALA A 286 15.69 -21.90 -3.92
N THR A 287 14.73 -21.54 -3.06
CA THR A 287 14.39 -20.14 -2.74
C THR A 287 15.49 -19.41 -1.98
N MET A 288 16.11 -20.06 -0.98
CA MET A 288 17.25 -19.52 -0.24
C MET A 288 18.41 -19.15 -1.18
N ARG A 289 18.78 -20.08 -2.08
CA ARG A 289 19.88 -19.91 -3.04
C ARG A 289 19.51 -19.10 -4.29
N LYS A 290 18.20 -18.87 -4.52
CA LYS A 290 17.64 -18.19 -5.70
C LYS A 290 17.98 -18.88 -7.01
N ILE A 291 17.84 -20.19 -7.04
CA ILE A 291 18.01 -21.05 -8.22
C ILE A 291 16.80 -21.97 -8.39
N GLU A 292 16.70 -22.61 -9.55
CA GLU A 292 15.60 -23.55 -9.85
C GLU A 292 15.75 -24.87 -9.06
N GLN A 293 14.63 -25.51 -8.71
CA GLN A 293 14.63 -26.79 -7.98
C GLN A 293 15.47 -27.87 -8.68
N ASP A 294 15.39 -27.97 -10.02
CA ASP A 294 16.12 -28.96 -10.81
C ASP A 294 17.65 -28.87 -10.63
N GLN A 295 18.19 -27.67 -10.33
CA GLN A 295 19.61 -27.47 -10.07
C GLN A 295 20.01 -28.02 -8.69
N ILE A 296 19.16 -27.81 -7.67
CA ILE A 296 19.34 -28.42 -6.34
C ILE A 296 19.29 -29.95 -6.46
N VAL A 297 18.32 -30.51 -7.20
CA VAL A 297 18.21 -31.96 -7.40
C VAL A 297 19.46 -32.52 -8.11
N ALA A 298 19.97 -31.84 -9.14
CA ALA A 298 21.21 -32.26 -9.80
C ALA A 298 22.39 -32.35 -8.82
N GLU A 299 22.67 -31.28 -8.07
CA GLU A 299 23.75 -31.24 -7.07
C GLU A 299 23.62 -32.32 -5.98
N LEU A 300 22.39 -32.56 -5.48
CA LEU A 300 22.11 -33.61 -4.49
C LEU A 300 22.28 -35.03 -5.06
N THR A 301 22.01 -35.23 -6.36
CA THR A 301 22.26 -36.52 -7.02
C THR A 301 23.73 -36.77 -7.36
N GLU A 302 24.50 -35.72 -7.69
CA GLU A 302 25.95 -35.82 -7.94
C GLU A 302 26.74 -36.09 -6.65
N SER A 303 26.43 -35.37 -5.56
CA SER A 303 27.02 -35.61 -4.23
C SER A 303 26.70 -36.99 -3.66
N SER A 304 25.53 -37.54 -4.01
CA SER A 304 25.15 -38.94 -3.70
C SER A 304 25.91 -39.99 -4.54
N GLN A 305 26.54 -39.61 -5.65
CA GLN A 305 27.34 -40.52 -6.49
C GLN A 305 28.82 -40.52 -6.11
N THR A 306 29.36 -39.41 -5.60
CA THR A 306 30.76 -39.34 -5.15
C THR A 306 30.97 -40.15 -3.86
N THR A 307 30.01 -40.16 -2.93
CA THR A 307 30.05 -41.02 -1.73
C THR A 307 29.88 -42.52 -2.04
N LYS A 308 29.18 -42.88 -3.12
CA LYS A 308 28.96 -44.30 -3.50
C LYS A 308 30.13 -44.95 -4.25
N ARG A 309 31.21 -44.20 -4.57
CA ARG A 309 32.40 -44.79 -5.23
C ARG A 309 33.27 -45.67 -4.32
N ASP A 310 33.12 -45.58 -3.00
CA ASP A 310 33.84 -46.43 -2.03
C ASP A 310 33.04 -47.67 -1.55
N THR A 311 31.78 -47.85 -1.98
CA THR A 311 30.98 -49.05 -1.69
C THR A 311 30.35 -49.59 -2.97
N ASN A 312 30.98 -50.63 -3.53
CA ASN A 312 30.77 -51.04 -4.90
C ASN A 312 29.74 -52.20 -5.04
N ILE A 313 29.08 -52.27 -6.21
CA ILE A 313 28.47 -53.45 -6.86
C ILE A 313 26.94 -53.72 -6.70
N THR A 314 26.31 -53.74 -7.89
CA THR A 314 25.07 -54.41 -8.38
C THR A 314 23.66 -53.79 -8.32
N GLN A 315 23.09 -53.75 -9.53
CA GLN A 315 21.68 -53.92 -9.95
C GLN A 315 20.67 -52.80 -9.69
N THR A 316 19.61 -52.64 -10.50
CA THR A 316 19.36 -52.82 -11.95
C THR A 316 18.02 -52.12 -12.21
N ASP A 317 17.82 -51.53 -13.40
CA ASP A 317 16.55 -51.08 -14.01
C ASP A 317 15.31 -50.91 -13.11
N ASN A 318 14.73 -49.70 -13.14
CA ASN A 318 13.53 -49.57 -13.98
C ASN A 318 13.20 -48.15 -14.40
N ASN A 319 12.54 -48.08 -15.55
CA ASN A 319 12.19 -46.87 -16.28
C ASN A 319 10.67 -46.62 -16.14
N GLN A 320 10.21 -45.43 -16.54
CA GLN A 320 8.79 -45.06 -16.73
C GLN A 320 7.90 -44.99 -15.47
N ASN A 321 7.71 -43.76 -14.95
CA ASN A 321 6.39 -43.10 -14.97
C ASN A 321 6.44 -41.70 -14.32
N LYS A 322 6.51 -40.65 -15.16
CA LYS A 322 6.12 -39.27 -14.78
C LYS A 322 5.29 -38.64 -15.90
N LYS A 323 4.01 -39.00 -15.93
CA LYS A 323 2.92 -38.20 -16.50
C LYS A 323 1.78 -38.17 -15.49
N ASN A 324 1.09 -37.03 -15.45
CA ASN A 324 0.01 -36.67 -14.52
C ASN A 324 0.46 -36.32 -13.10
N LEU A 325 0.48 -35.01 -12.82
CA LEU A 325 -0.33 -34.38 -11.76
C LEU A 325 -0.19 -32.85 -11.88
N ILE A 326 -1.08 -32.26 -12.68
CA ILE A 326 -1.47 -30.85 -12.57
C ILE A 326 -2.73 -30.81 -11.69
N GLN A 327 -2.95 -29.68 -11.00
CA GLN A 327 -3.93 -29.50 -9.90
C GLN A 327 -3.57 -30.34 -8.65
N THR A 328 -2.96 -29.75 -7.62
CA THR A 328 -3.64 -28.77 -6.77
C THR A 328 -2.66 -27.85 -6.04
N TYR A 329 -2.50 -26.61 -6.53
CA TYR A 329 -2.16 -25.43 -5.72
C TYR A 329 -2.95 -24.26 -6.30
N LYS A 330 -3.72 -23.56 -5.47
CA LYS A 330 -4.53 -22.42 -5.91
C LYS A 330 -3.73 -21.13 -5.83
N ASP A 331 -3.78 -20.39 -6.93
CA ASP A 331 -3.70 -18.93 -7.00
C ASP A 331 -2.37 -18.25 -6.63
N THR A 332 -1.48 -18.16 -7.62
CA THR A 332 -0.21 -17.40 -7.57
C THR A 332 -0.37 -15.90 -7.80
N THR A 333 -1.55 -15.31 -7.60
CA THR A 333 -1.81 -13.86 -7.86
C THR A 333 -1.77 -12.96 -6.62
N LYS A 334 -1.35 -13.49 -5.46
CA LYS A 334 -0.98 -12.71 -4.27
C LYS A 334 0.49 -12.97 -3.91
N LEU A 335 1.12 -12.02 -3.21
CA LEU A 335 2.51 -12.06 -2.69
C LEU A 335 3.66 -11.83 -3.68
N THR A 336 3.62 -10.74 -4.44
CA THR A 336 4.85 -10.05 -4.88
C THR A 336 4.97 -8.68 -4.22
N ASP A 337 5.40 -8.59 -2.95
CA ASP A 337 5.83 -7.31 -2.33
C ASP A 337 6.49 -7.40 -0.91
N ILE A 338 7.19 -8.49 -0.54
CA ILE A 338 7.84 -8.61 0.80
C ILE A 338 9.31 -9.11 0.77
N ILE A 339 10.19 -8.57 -0.10
CA ILE A 339 11.65 -8.64 0.15
C ILE A 339 12.35 -7.34 -0.31
N SER A 340 12.60 -6.42 0.62
CA SER A 340 13.75 -5.50 0.50
C SER A 340 14.28 -4.93 1.83
N LYS A 341 15.22 -5.69 2.41
CA LYS A 341 16.30 -5.29 3.35
C LYS A 341 16.00 -5.25 4.86
N SER A 342 16.57 -6.23 5.56
CA SER A 342 17.04 -6.10 6.95
C SER A 342 18.55 -6.39 7.07
N ASN A 343 19.11 -6.14 8.26
CA ASN A 343 20.39 -6.61 8.81
C ASN A 343 21.72 -6.25 8.11
N LYS A 344 22.46 -5.26 8.65
CA LYS A 344 23.50 -5.59 9.67
C LYS A 344 24.16 -4.38 10.37
N GLN A 345 24.42 -4.60 11.65
CA GLN A 345 25.47 -4.07 12.55
C GLN A 345 25.87 -5.29 13.44
N LYS A 346 26.95 -5.39 14.21
CA LYS A 346 28.17 -4.60 14.55
C LYS A 346 29.23 -5.66 14.97
N SER A 347 30.44 -5.44 15.52
CA SER A 347 31.34 -4.30 15.82
C SER A 347 32.74 -4.87 16.11
N THR A 348 33.80 -4.04 15.97
CA THR A 348 35.15 -4.17 16.61
C THR A 348 35.99 -5.44 16.32
N SER A 349 37.30 -5.37 16.00
CA SER A 349 38.26 -4.24 15.96
C SER A 349 39.49 -4.52 15.06
N VAL A 350 40.09 -3.45 14.52
CA VAL A 350 41.42 -3.38 13.82
C VAL A 350 41.56 -4.18 12.50
N GLU A 351 41.17 -3.57 11.38
CA GLU A 351 42.06 -3.01 10.34
C GLU A 351 41.19 -2.43 9.19
N LYS A 352 41.61 -1.34 8.52
CA LYS A 352 40.71 -0.59 7.61
C LYS A 352 40.69 -1.16 6.18
N LEU A 353 39.60 -1.83 5.81
CA LEU A 353 39.22 -2.13 4.41
C LEU A 353 37.86 -1.50 4.04
N PRO A 354 37.62 -1.13 2.77
CA PRO A 354 36.48 -0.30 2.38
C PRO A 354 35.15 -1.06 2.32
N ILE A 355 34.13 -0.50 2.97
CA ILE A 355 32.77 -1.06 3.10
C ILE A 355 32.00 -0.96 1.78
N LYS A 356 31.57 -2.10 1.21
CA LYS A 356 30.67 -2.13 0.04
C LYS A 356 29.23 -1.72 0.42
N LYS A 357 28.67 -0.74 -0.29
CA LYS A 357 27.28 -0.24 -0.10
C LYS A 357 26.27 -1.24 -0.71
N ARG A 358 25.22 -1.64 0.02
CA ARG A 358 24.15 -2.52 -0.51
C ARG A 358 23.20 -1.75 -1.45
N SER A 359 23.18 -2.12 -2.74
CA SER A 359 22.28 -1.55 -3.76
C SER A 359 20.79 -1.71 -3.39
N LEU A 360 19.95 -0.76 -3.82
CA LEU A 360 18.48 -0.88 -3.78
C LEU A 360 17.92 -1.63 -5.01
N TYR A 361 18.59 -1.50 -6.15
CA TYR A 361 18.23 -2.14 -7.42
C TYR A 361 19.38 -3.04 -7.90
N GLN A 362 19.04 -4.12 -8.59
CA GLN A 362 20.01 -4.86 -9.38
C GLN A 362 20.37 -4.02 -10.62
N LEU A 363 21.67 -3.87 -10.89
CA LEU A 363 22.15 -3.15 -12.06
C LEU A 363 22.06 -4.07 -13.29
N ASP A 364 20.97 -3.96 -14.03
CA ASP A 364 20.81 -4.58 -15.35
C ASP A 364 20.99 -3.51 -16.44
N GLU A 365 22.12 -3.59 -17.14
CA GLU A 365 22.47 -2.69 -18.24
C GLU A 365 22.10 -3.25 -19.62
N SER A 366 21.38 -4.38 -19.69
CA SER A 366 20.99 -4.98 -20.95
C SER A 366 20.07 -4.06 -21.77
N GLU A 367 20.22 -4.11 -23.10
CA GLU A 367 19.33 -3.37 -24.00
C GLU A 367 17.86 -3.77 -23.80
N ALA A 368 17.60 -5.04 -23.45
CA ALA A 368 16.28 -5.55 -23.12
C ALA A 368 15.67 -4.84 -21.88
N ALA A 369 16.43 -4.69 -20.79
CA ALA A 369 15.98 -3.97 -19.61
C ALA A 369 15.76 -2.47 -19.89
N ALA A 370 16.70 -1.83 -20.58
CA ALA A 370 16.58 -0.44 -21.01
C ALA A 370 15.33 -0.19 -21.87
N LYS A 371 15.02 -1.12 -22.80
CA LYS A 371 13.85 -1.07 -23.67
C LYS A 371 12.53 -1.29 -22.91
N ARG A 372 12.49 -2.24 -21.96
CA ARG A 372 11.32 -2.46 -21.09
C ARG A 372 11.04 -1.23 -20.22
N TYR A 373 12.06 -0.74 -19.52
CA TYR A 373 11.94 0.41 -18.62
C TYR A 373 11.57 1.70 -19.36
N SER A 374 12.19 1.99 -20.50
CA SER A 374 11.83 3.17 -21.31
C SER A 374 10.39 3.09 -21.87
N GLN A 375 9.89 1.90 -22.19
CA GLN A 375 8.48 1.69 -22.55
C GLN A 375 7.53 1.89 -21.35
N GLN A 376 7.88 1.40 -20.17
CA GLN A 376 7.13 1.64 -18.93
C GLN A 376 7.06 3.14 -18.64
N ILE A 377 8.20 3.81 -18.48
CA ILE A 377 8.29 5.26 -18.23
C ILE A 377 7.51 6.04 -19.29
N LYS A 378 7.59 5.66 -20.57
CA LYS A 378 6.77 6.28 -21.62
C LYS A 378 5.27 6.14 -21.34
N ARG A 379 4.77 4.93 -21.08
CA ARG A 379 3.34 4.67 -20.81
C ARG A 379 2.86 5.41 -19.55
N SER A 380 3.59 5.30 -18.44
CA SER A 380 3.25 5.94 -17.16
C SER A 380 3.21 7.46 -17.32
N THR A 381 4.21 8.07 -17.96
CA THR A 381 4.24 9.53 -18.15
C THR A 381 3.27 10.03 -19.22
N ASP A 382 3.01 9.26 -20.29
CA ASP A 382 1.95 9.58 -21.28
C ASP A 382 0.56 9.58 -20.61
N ARG A 383 0.30 8.65 -19.66
CA ARG A 383 -0.94 8.63 -18.84
C ARG A 383 -1.02 9.81 -17.86
N LEU A 384 0.07 10.16 -17.17
CA LEU A 384 0.07 11.21 -16.13
C LEU A 384 0.02 12.63 -16.71
N PHE A 385 0.69 12.88 -17.82
CA PHE A 385 0.94 14.24 -18.34
C PHE A 385 0.37 14.48 -19.75
N GLY A 386 -0.18 13.45 -20.41
CA GLY A 386 -0.78 13.56 -21.74
C GLY A 386 0.15 14.24 -22.74
N LYS A 387 -0.29 15.38 -23.29
CA LYS A 387 0.46 16.17 -24.28
C LYS A 387 1.81 16.68 -23.75
N GLU A 388 1.98 16.90 -22.45
CA GLU A 388 3.24 17.38 -21.86
C GLU A 388 4.27 16.26 -21.64
N ALA A 389 3.88 14.99 -21.74
CA ALA A 389 4.70 13.84 -21.33
C ALA A 389 6.05 13.74 -22.05
N LYS A 390 6.10 14.09 -23.35
CA LYS A 390 7.36 14.12 -24.12
C LYS A 390 8.30 15.22 -23.61
N VAL A 391 7.76 16.40 -23.26
CA VAL A 391 8.55 17.52 -22.73
C VAL A 391 9.08 17.17 -21.34
N PHE A 392 8.22 16.63 -20.47
CA PHE A 392 8.58 16.12 -19.16
C PHE A 392 9.74 15.11 -19.22
N ARG A 393 9.62 14.06 -20.06
CA ARG A 393 10.68 13.04 -20.20
C ARG A 393 12.01 13.64 -20.66
N ASN A 394 11.97 14.61 -21.58
CA ASN A 394 13.16 15.30 -22.04
C ASN A 394 13.80 16.15 -20.93
N GLN A 395 13.01 16.91 -20.16
CA GLN A 395 13.49 17.72 -19.03
C GLN A 395 14.15 16.87 -17.95
N VAL A 396 13.50 15.77 -17.55
CA VAL A 396 14.05 14.79 -16.61
C VAL A 396 15.37 14.24 -17.15
N ASN A 397 15.38 13.69 -18.38
CA ASN A 397 16.57 13.09 -18.97
C ASN A 397 17.75 14.06 -19.07
N SER A 398 17.52 15.29 -19.53
CA SER A 398 18.54 16.35 -19.59
C SER A 398 19.06 16.72 -18.20
N SER A 399 18.19 16.79 -17.19
CA SER A 399 18.59 17.06 -15.81
C SER A 399 19.53 15.98 -15.27
N LEU A 400 19.20 14.70 -15.44
CA LEU A 400 20.06 13.56 -15.05
C LEU A 400 21.45 13.64 -15.69
N ILE A 401 21.49 13.84 -17.01
CA ILE A 401 22.74 13.96 -17.77
C ILE A 401 23.55 15.18 -17.28
N SER A 402 22.91 16.30 -16.98
CA SER A 402 23.60 17.49 -16.44
C SER A 402 24.25 17.24 -15.08
N TYR A 403 23.58 16.49 -14.19
CA TYR A 403 24.12 16.16 -12.86
C TYR A 403 25.28 15.16 -12.89
N SER A 404 25.46 14.38 -13.97
CA SER A 404 26.66 13.55 -14.13
C SER A 404 27.97 14.36 -14.20
N LYS A 405 27.90 15.59 -14.74
CA LYS A 405 29.05 16.48 -14.98
C LYS A 405 29.17 17.62 -13.95
N SER A 406 28.11 17.88 -13.19
CA SER A 406 28.06 18.97 -12.20
C SER A 406 28.60 18.55 -10.82
N ASN A 407 29.14 19.52 -10.09
CA ASN A 407 29.60 19.37 -8.71
C ASN A 407 28.77 20.22 -7.71
N SER A 408 27.61 20.75 -8.12
CA SER A 408 26.69 21.47 -7.22
C SER A 408 26.09 20.56 -6.14
N GLU A 409 25.54 21.13 -5.06
CA GLU A 409 24.91 20.32 -4.00
C GLU A 409 23.74 19.46 -4.51
N ASN A 410 22.95 20.00 -5.45
CA ASN A 410 21.90 19.23 -6.14
C ASN A 410 22.50 18.06 -6.95
N ALA A 411 23.63 18.28 -7.63
CA ALA A 411 24.33 17.21 -8.35
C ALA A 411 24.86 16.14 -7.40
N LYS A 412 25.43 16.54 -6.25
CA LYS A 412 25.90 15.62 -5.21
C LYS A 412 24.74 14.79 -4.64
N PHE A 413 23.57 15.39 -4.39
CA PHE A 413 22.37 14.65 -3.97
C PHE A 413 21.96 13.59 -5.00
N ILE A 414 21.88 13.96 -6.27
CA ILE A 414 21.47 13.05 -7.36
C ILE A 414 22.52 11.93 -7.59
N GLN A 415 23.82 12.24 -7.53
CA GLN A 415 24.90 11.26 -7.56
C GLN A 415 24.79 10.26 -6.38
N ARG A 416 24.62 10.74 -5.15
CA ARG A 416 24.42 9.88 -3.98
C ARG A 416 23.15 9.02 -4.07
N SER A 417 22.10 9.53 -4.73
CA SER A 417 20.86 8.77 -4.98
C SER A 417 21.15 7.55 -5.86
N TYR A 418 21.99 7.71 -6.89
CA TYR A 418 22.46 6.60 -7.74
C TYR A 418 23.45 5.68 -7.02
N GLU A 419 24.38 6.20 -6.20
CA GLU A 419 25.29 5.38 -5.38
C GLU A 419 24.51 4.42 -4.46
N ARG A 420 23.47 4.91 -3.77
CA ARG A 420 22.60 4.08 -2.93
C ARG A 420 21.66 3.21 -3.75
N GLY A 421 21.14 3.75 -4.85
CA GLY A 421 20.26 3.06 -5.79
C GLY A 421 20.91 1.80 -6.34
N PHE A 422 22.10 1.92 -6.93
CA PHE A 422 22.77 0.84 -7.65
C PHE A 422 23.93 0.20 -6.85
N GLY A 423 24.23 0.67 -5.64
CA GLY A 423 25.31 0.13 -4.79
C GLY A 423 26.72 0.41 -5.30
N VAL A 424 26.87 1.45 -6.13
CA VAL A 424 28.11 1.81 -6.81
C VAL A 424 28.85 2.95 -6.10
N ASP A 425 30.12 3.14 -6.45
CA ASP A 425 30.88 4.34 -6.08
C ASP A 425 30.44 5.59 -6.88
N GLN A 426 30.95 6.76 -6.51
CA GLN A 426 30.57 8.03 -7.10
C GLN A 426 30.97 8.17 -8.58
N ALA A 427 32.08 7.57 -9.03
CA ALA A 427 32.52 7.65 -10.42
C ALA A 427 31.58 6.83 -11.31
N ASN A 428 31.25 5.62 -10.86
CA ASN A 428 30.26 4.77 -11.51
C ASN A 428 28.85 5.37 -11.45
N ALA A 429 28.43 6.01 -10.36
CA ALA A 429 27.17 6.75 -10.29
C ALA A 429 27.09 7.89 -11.32
N LYS A 430 28.19 8.62 -11.56
CA LYS A 430 28.27 9.62 -12.64
C LYS A 430 28.13 9.00 -14.02
N ASN A 431 28.77 7.85 -14.28
CA ASN A 431 28.63 7.12 -15.55
C ASN A 431 27.19 6.63 -15.78
N LEU A 432 26.53 6.11 -14.73
CA LEU A 432 25.13 5.70 -14.77
C LEU A 432 24.18 6.89 -15.02
N LEU A 433 24.45 8.06 -14.45
CA LEU A 433 23.66 9.28 -14.71
C LEU A 433 23.73 9.76 -16.17
N GLN A 434 24.83 9.50 -16.90
CA GLN A 434 24.94 9.84 -18.33
C GLN A 434 23.97 9.03 -19.21
N LYS A 435 23.52 7.86 -18.73
CA LYS A 435 22.50 7.05 -19.41
C LYS A 435 21.08 7.63 -19.21
N GLY A 436 20.89 8.52 -18.24
CA GLY A 436 19.61 9.20 -18.01
C GLY A 436 18.45 8.22 -17.80
N LEU A 437 17.36 8.42 -18.56
CA LEU A 437 16.16 7.57 -18.52
C LEU A 437 16.27 6.27 -19.35
N SER A 438 17.39 5.98 -20.02
CA SER A 438 17.58 4.65 -20.63
C SER A 438 18.03 3.60 -19.62
N LEU A 439 18.64 4.01 -18.50
CA LEU A 439 19.01 3.11 -17.41
C LEU A 439 17.77 2.67 -16.62
N SER A 440 17.60 1.36 -16.45
CA SER A 440 16.56 0.78 -15.61
C SER A 440 16.59 1.34 -14.18
N ASN A 441 15.43 1.63 -13.60
CA ASN A 441 15.25 2.20 -12.25
C ASN A 441 15.89 3.58 -12.01
N SER A 442 16.40 4.27 -13.04
CA SER A 442 16.99 5.62 -12.96
C SER A 442 16.16 6.64 -12.16
N LEU A 443 14.91 6.86 -12.58
CA LEU A 443 14.00 7.81 -11.94
C LEU A 443 13.51 7.31 -10.57
N HIS A 444 13.31 5.99 -10.46
CA HIS A 444 12.88 5.34 -9.23
C HIS A 444 13.92 5.49 -8.10
N SER A 445 15.22 5.48 -8.43
CA SER A 445 16.31 5.72 -7.46
C SER A 445 16.28 7.13 -6.85
N ILE A 446 15.89 8.14 -7.63
CA ILE A 446 15.79 9.54 -7.19
C ILE A 446 14.50 9.74 -6.38
N LEU A 447 13.38 9.18 -6.82
CA LEU A 447 12.12 9.23 -6.09
C LEU A 447 12.25 8.55 -4.71
N SER A 448 12.91 7.40 -4.64
CA SER A 448 13.24 6.72 -3.39
C SER A 448 14.12 7.58 -2.48
N ALA A 449 15.18 8.19 -3.01
CA ALA A 449 16.06 9.06 -2.22
C ALA A 449 15.35 10.32 -1.71
N ILE A 450 14.48 10.94 -2.51
CA ILE A 450 13.72 12.14 -2.11
C ILE A 450 12.67 11.80 -1.06
N THR A 451 11.92 10.70 -1.25
CA THR A 451 10.89 10.27 -0.28
C THR A 451 11.50 9.85 1.06
N TYR A 452 12.73 9.30 1.04
CA TYR A 452 13.49 8.96 2.23
C TYR A 452 14.11 10.18 2.96
N GLU A 453 14.77 11.09 2.25
CA GLU A 453 15.47 12.23 2.90
C GLU A 453 14.53 13.39 3.30
N TYR A 454 13.46 13.65 2.55
CA TYR A 454 12.53 14.76 2.82
C TYR A 454 11.23 14.23 3.43
N LYS A 455 11.03 14.42 4.75
CA LYS A 455 9.86 13.84 5.46
C LYS A 455 8.49 14.42 5.08
N ARG A 456 8.42 15.67 4.59
CA ARG A 456 7.15 16.34 4.27
C ARG A 456 6.86 16.31 2.77
N THR A 457 5.62 16.05 2.39
CA THR A 457 5.16 16.01 0.99
C THR A 457 5.45 17.31 0.23
N ASP A 458 5.29 18.48 0.86
CA ASP A 458 5.57 19.77 0.21
C ASP A 458 7.06 19.98 -0.11
N LEU A 459 7.95 19.51 0.78
CA LEU A 459 9.40 19.50 0.55
C LEU A 459 9.80 18.47 -0.51
N GLN A 460 9.16 17.30 -0.56
CA GLN A 460 9.38 16.30 -1.63
C GLN A 460 8.98 16.86 -3.00
N ILE A 461 7.82 17.51 -3.09
CA ILE A 461 7.34 18.18 -4.32
C ILE A 461 8.29 19.30 -4.74
N TYR A 462 8.74 20.13 -3.79
CA TYR A 462 9.74 21.17 -4.04
C TYR A 462 11.04 20.56 -4.59
N ALA A 463 11.63 19.60 -3.88
CA ALA A 463 12.86 18.92 -4.29
C ALA A 463 12.75 18.29 -5.69
N LEU A 464 11.64 17.59 -5.99
CA LEU A 464 11.39 17.03 -7.32
C LEU A 464 11.31 18.11 -8.41
N SER A 465 10.58 19.21 -8.16
CA SER A 465 10.48 20.32 -9.12
C SER A 465 11.83 20.99 -9.39
N THR A 466 12.63 21.20 -8.33
CA THR A 466 13.96 21.82 -8.42
C THR A 466 14.99 20.90 -9.07
N PHE A 467 15.04 19.61 -8.69
CA PHE A 467 16.03 18.69 -9.22
C PHE A 467 15.74 18.30 -10.67
N LEU A 468 14.49 17.97 -11.01
CA LEU A 468 14.13 17.49 -12.34
C LEU A 468 13.77 18.62 -13.33
N GLN A 469 13.74 19.87 -12.88
CA GLN A 469 13.37 21.06 -13.67
C GLN A 469 11.95 20.97 -14.28
N ILE A 470 11.03 20.39 -13.50
CA ILE A 470 9.63 20.15 -13.87
C ILE A 470 8.69 21.09 -13.12
N LYS A 471 7.47 21.29 -13.64
CA LYS A 471 6.44 22.12 -12.97
C LYS A 471 6.06 21.50 -11.63
N ARG A 472 5.74 22.32 -10.62
CA ARG A 472 5.30 21.85 -9.28
C ARG A 472 4.15 20.83 -9.34
N LYS A 473 3.15 21.06 -10.20
CA LYS A 473 2.03 20.14 -10.46
C LYS A 473 2.49 18.79 -11.06
N GLN A 474 3.49 18.80 -11.94
CA GLN A 474 4.06 17.56 -12.50
C GLN A 474 4.85 16.79 -11.43
N ALA A 475 5.59 17.48 -10.56
CA ALA A 475 6.29 16.87 -9.43
C ALA A 475 5.33 16.21 -8.42
N GLU A 476 4.20 16.85 -8.14
CA GLU A 476 3.13 16.31 -7.30
C GLU A 476 2.47 15.06 -7.91
N GLN A 477 2.06 15.12 -9.19
CA GLN A 477 1.52 13.97 -9.90
C GLN A 477 2.52 12.80 -9.97
N LEU A 478 3.81 13.09 -10.20
CA LEU A 478 4.89 12.10 -10.22
C LEU A 478 5.07 11.44 -8.85
N LEU A 479 5.05 12.22 -7.77
CA LEU A 479 5.17 11.73 -6.40
C LEU A 479 3.99 10.86 -5.98
N ASN A 480 2.77 11.25 -6.36
CA ASN A 480 1.57 10.48 -6.08
C ASN A 480 1.58 9.15 -6.86
N ALA A 481 1.95 9.16 -8.15
CA ALA A 481 2.10 7.96 -8.96
C ALA A 481 3.19 7.00 -8.45
N TYR A 482 4.29 7.54 -7.91
CA TYR A 482 5.33 6.76 -7.25
C TYR A 482 4.80 6.05 -5.99
N ARG A 483 4.12 6.79 -5.11
CA ARG A 483 3.53 6.24 -3.87
C ARG A 483 2.45 5.20 -4.14
N SER A 484 1.65 5.37 -5.18
CA SER A 484 0.59 4.42 -5.58
C SER A 484 1.10 3.25 -6.46
N LYS A 485 2.42 3.08 -6.61
CA LYS A 485 3.06 2.04 -7.46
C LYS A 485 2.59 2.05 -8.92
N GLN A 486 2.18 3.21 -9.44
CA GLN A 486 1.70 3.41 -10.82
C GLN A 486 2.80 3.86 -11.81
N LEU A 487 4.07 3.92 -11.38
CA LEU A 487 5.18 4.48 -12.16
C LEU A 487 6.03 3.42 -12.88
#